data_AF-A0A928QXH6-F1
#
_entry.id   AF-A0A928QXH6-F1
#
_cell.length_a   1.000
_cell.length_b   1.000
_cell.length_c   1.000
_cell.angle_alpha   90.00
_cell.angle_beta   90.00
_cell.angle_gamma   90.00
#
_symmetry.space_group_name_H-M   'P 1'
#
loop_
_entity.id
_entity.type
_entity.pdbx_description
1 polymer ?
#
loop_
_entity_poly.entity_id
_entity_poly.type
_entity_poly.pdbx_seq_one_letter_code
_entity_poly.pdbx_strand_id
1 'polypeptide(L)'
;MCARGGWHFQISEKSFEDYRRLRQKPADGEETRTCARCGETETRPIPALGHEHTLTKTDRVEPTCTEEGTEAYWTCTACGKLFSDEDGKTEIEAPAAIAALGHDWNAWVTTREPTATTDGEQTRTCARCGATETRVLAATGDDDDDDDDIGGGTAPIVIRDPDVPLSGPTTKVSGLNTVDHMAYVIGFEDGTVRPDNLISRAETATMLYRLLTPERRDQIFTASAGFTDVTPELWYNKAVASLTRGGYINGYEDGTFRPDQAISRAEAMAILNRVLDRGVEGEPALEGIRTFPDNVKDMWYYFEVIEASNDHGHKGQRPNETWVAKDFSTGYDIDYYERP
;
A
#
# COMPACT_ATOMS: atom_id res chain seq x y z
N MET A 1 51.47 -20.31 -3.66
CA MET A 1 51.16 -19.04 -2.97
C MET A 1 51.93 -19.04 -1.66
N CYS A 2 52.81 -18.06 -1.45
CA CYS A 2 54.00 -18.15 -0.58
C CYS A 2 53.69 -18.61 0.85
N ALA A 3 53.96 -19.88 1.13
CA ALA A 3 54.11 -20.43 2.46
C ALA A 3 55.58 -20.31 2.87
N ARG A 4 55.82 -19.80 4.09
CA ARG A 4 57.07 -19.86 4.89
C ARG A 4 58.18 -18.86 4.48
N GLY A 5 58.32 -17.79 5.27
CA GLY A 5 59.57 -17.03 5.33
C GLY A 5 59.43 -15.62 5.90
N GLY A 6 59.80 -15.46 7.17
CA GLY A 6 60.30 -14.22 7.80
C GLY A 6 59.56 -12.90 7.50
N TRP A 7 58.61 -12.54 8.37
CA TRP A 7 58.08 -11.18 8.44
C TRP A 7 59.17 -10.24 8.97
N HIS A 8 59.54 -9.21 8.21
CA HIS A 8 60.39 -8.12 8.70
C HIS A 8 59.50 -6.99 9.23
N PHE A 9 59.67 -6.66 10.51
CA PHE A 9 58.85 -5.72 11.25
C PHE A 9 59.44 -4.31 11.18
N GLN A 10 58.65 -3.33 10.73
CA GLN A 10 58.85 -1.93 11.08
C GLN A 10 57.54 -1.43 11.70
N ILE A 11 57.55 -1.23 13.02
CA ILE A 11 56.46 -0.60 13.76
C ILE A 11 56.75 0.90 13.72
N SER A 12 55.93 1.69 13.02
CA SER A 12 55.90 3.13 13.30
C SER A 12 54.94 3.33 14.46
N GLU A 13 55.44 3.27 15.69
CA GLU A 13 54.71 3.72 16.87
C GLU A 13 54.49 5.24 16.72
N LYS A 14 53.30 5.65 16.29
CA LYS A 14 52.82 6.96 16.75
C LYS A 14 52.46 6.80 18.21
N SER A 15 53.16 7.54 19.06
CA SER A 15 53.02 7.44 20.50
C SER A 15 51.65 7.93 20.97
N PHE A 16 51.17 7.39 22.08
CA PHE A 16 49.95 7.84 22.76
C PHE A 16 49.97 9.37 23.07
N GLU A 17 51.17 9.96 23.20
CA GLU A 17 51.38 11.39 23.41
C GLU A 17 50.96 12.25 22.21
N ASP A 18 51.08 11.74 20.98
CA ASP A 18 50.82 12.51 19.75
C ASP A 18 49.31 12.74 19.52
N TYR A 19 48.47 11.79 19.90
CA TYR A 19 47.01 11.93 19.84
C TYR A 19 46.47 12.96 20.84
N ARG A 20 47.13 13.11 22.00
CA ARG A 20 46.74 14.07 23.04
C ARG A 20 46.98 15.52 22.61
N ARG A 21 47.97 15.77 21.74
CA ARG A 21 48.29 17.11 21.21
C ARG A 21 47.33 17.59 20.13
N LEU A 22 46.69 16.68 19.37
CA LEU A 22 45.92 17.03 18.18
C LEU A 22 44.42 17.31 18.43
N ARG A 23 43.90 17.10 19.66
CA ARG A 23 42.45 17.23 19.97
C ARG A 23 41.54 16.50 18.98
N GLN A 24 42.03 15.46 18.31
CA GLN A 24 41.24 14.62 17.41
C GLN A 24 40.78 13.39 18.18
N LYS A 25 39.48 13.06 18.06
CA LYS A 25 38.89 11.85 18.67
C LYS A 25 39.65 10.62 18.17
N PRO A 26 39.86 9.57 19.01
CA PRO A 26 40.26 8.27 18.49
C PRO A 26 39.08 7.72 17.69
N ALA A 27 39.12 7.91 16.37
CA ALA A 27 38.36 7.08 15.45
C ALA A 27 38.91 5.64 15.53
N ASP A 28 38.14 4.67 15.03
CA ASP A 28 38.67 3.34 14.78
C ASP A 28 39.99 3.49 14.00
N GLY A 29 41.07 2.98 14.59
CA GLY A 29 42.35 3.00 13.91
C GLY A 29 42.35 1.89 12.86
N GLU A 30 43.09 2.07 11.77
CA GLU A 30 43.34 0.97 10.84
C GLU A 30 44.83 0.67 10.83
N GLU A 31 45.16 -0.61 10.95
CA GLU A 31 46.51 -1.13 10.75
C GLU A 31 46.59 -1.72 9.34
N THR A 32 47.26 -1.02 8.41
CA THR A 32 47.55 -1.56 7.08
C THR A 32 48.97 -2.09 7.01
N ARG A 33 49.13 -3.34 6.57
CA ARG A 33 50.42 -3.97 6.32
C ARG A 33 50.58 -4.32 4.84
N THR A 34 51.76 -4.06 4.28
CA THR A 34 52.07 -4.33 2.87
C THR A 34 53.15 -5.40 2.76
N CYS A 35 52.90 -6.43 1.97
CA CYS A 35 53.90 -7.45 1.66
C CYS A 35 54.99 -6.87 0.76
N ALA A 36 56.21 -6.75 1.27
CA ALA A 36 57.35 -6.19 0.52
C ALA A 36 57.77 -6.99 -0.73
N ARG A 37 57.28 -8.23 -0.90
CA ARG A 37 57.62 -9.10 -2.03
C ARG A 37 56.61 -9.04 -3.18
N CYS A 38 55.31 -8.93 -2.88
CA CYS A 38 54.25 -8.94 -3.90
C CYS A 38 53.40 -7.66 -3.93
N GLY A 39 53.55 -6.75 -2.95
CA GLY A 39 52.80 -5.51 -2.86
C GLY A 39 51.37 -5.65 -2.33
N GLU A 40 50.90 -6.86 -2.05
CA GLU A 40 49.57 -7.05 -1.45
C GLU A 40 49.48 -6.40 -0.08
N THR A 41 48.36 -5.71 0.16
CA THR A 41 48.07 -5.04 1.43
C THR A 41 46.98 -5.77 2.18
N GLU A 42 47.08 -5.77 3.49
CA GLU A 42 46.05 -6.26 4.40
C GLU A 42 45.79 -5.17 5.43
N THR A 43 44.53 -4.75 5.56
CA THR A 43 44.10 -3.78 6.55
C THR A 43 43.30 -4.48 7.64
N ARG A 44 43.64 -4.21 8.91
CA ARG A 44 42.93 -4.71 10.08
C ARG A 44 42.42 -3.54 10.93
N PRO A 45 41.16 -3.55 11.38
CA PRO A 45 40.66 -2.54 12.30
C PRO A 45 41.30 -2.68 13.69
N ILE A 46 41.67 -1.55 14.28
CA ILE A 46 42.04 -1.37 15.69
C ILE A 46 40.83 -0.73 16.37
N PRO A 47 40.08 -1.48 17.20
CA PRO A 47 38.95 -0.93 17.95
C PRO A 47 39.42 0.19 18.88
N ALA A 48 38.65 1.28 18.98
CA ALA A 48 38.93 2.31 19.96
C ALA A 48 39.01 1.71 21.39
N LEU A 49 39.99 2.16 22.18
CA LEU A 49 40.01 1.89 23.62
C LEU A 49 38.74 2.51 24.21
N GLY A 50 37.84 1.68 24.73
CA GLY A 50 36.53 2.11 25.24
C GLY A 50 36.64 3.23 26.28
N HIS A 51 35.55 3.98 26.43
CA HIS A 51 35.37 4.96 27.50
C HIS A 51 34.11 4.60 28.28
N GLU A 52 34.00 5.06 29.53
CA GLU A 52 32.73 4.95 30.26
C GLU A 52 31.70 5.92 29.71
N HIS A 53 30.48 5.44 29.49
CA HIS A 53 29.39 6.26 29.01
C HIS A 53 28.73 7.00 30.18
N THR A 54 28.83 8.33 30.19
CA THR A 54 27.92 9.18 30.96
C THR A 54 26.69 9.46 30.10
N LEU A 55 25.56 8.84 30.45
CA LEU A 55 24.33 8.88 29.65
C LEU A 55 23.32 9.88 30.21
N THR A 56 22.66 10.60 29.30
CA THR A 56 21.49 11.44 29.59
C THR A 56 20.26 10.78 28.98
N LYS A 57 19.24 10.49 29.81
CA LYS A 57 18.00 9.88 29.35
C LYS A 57 17.10 10.91 28.67
N THR A 58 16.53 10.54 27.53
CA THR A 58 15.36 11.18 26.93
C THR A 58 14.17 10.28 27.17
N ASP A 59 13.10 10.83 27.74
CA ASP A 59 11.91 10.07 28.06
C ASP A 59 11.11 9.72 26.82
N ARG A 60 10.34 8.63 26.95
CA ARG A 60 9.40 8.15 25.95
C ARG A 60 8.39 9.24 25.60
N VAL A 61 8.11 9.41 24.31
CA VAL A 61 7.02 10.24 23.81
C VAL A 61 5.90 9.32 23.34
N GLU A 62 4.71 9.47 23.93
CA GLU A 62 3.54 8.68 23.50
C GLU A 62 3.07 9.11 22.11
N PRO A 63 2.67 8.16 21.24
CA PRO A 63 2.07 8.49 19.95
C PRO A 63 0.71 9.18 20.12
N THR A 64 0.34 10.01 19.13
CA THR A 64 -1.00 10.60 19.03
C THR A 64 -1.79 9.94 17.89
N CYS A 65 -2.99 10.43 17.57
CA CYS A 65 -3.74 9.91 16.41
C CYS A 65 -3.03 10.15 15.07
N THR A 66 -2.18 11.17 14.97
CA THR A 66 -1.57 11.62 13.71
C THR A 66 -0.05 11.68 13.75
N GLU A 67 0.55 11.75 14.94
CA GLU A 67 2.00 11.82 15.12
C GLU A 67 2.52 10.55 15.78
N GLU A 68 3.63 10.04 15.27
CA GLU A 68 4.35 8.91 15.86
C GLU A 68 4.97 9.31 17.22
N GLY A 69 5.04 8.34 18.13
CA GLY A 69 5.76 8.44 19.39
C GLY A 69 7.19 7.93 19.25
N THR A 70 7.96 8.01 20.33
CA THR A 70 9.32 7.48 20.40
C THR A 70 9.54 6.76 21.72
N GLU A 71 10.19 5.60 21.68
CA GLU A 71 10.62 4.92 22.90
C GLU A 71 11.71 5.71 23.64
N ALA A 72 11.82 5.51 24.95
CA ALA A 72 12.87 6.15 25.74
C ALA A 72 14.26 5.72 25.25
N TYR A 73 15.21 6.66 25.25
CA TYR A 73 16.58 6.41 24.79
C TYR A 73 17.60 7.21 25.61
N TRP A 74 18.87 6.85 25.50
CA TRP A 74 19.96 7.47 26.25
C TRP A 74 21.02 8.02 25.30
N THR A 75 21.44 9.26 25.54
CA THR A 75 22.49 9.93 24.76
C THR A 75 23.77 10.03 25.57
N CYS A 76 24.88 9.56 25.03
CA CYS A 76 26.18 9.73 25.69
C CYS A 76 26.69 11.17 25.52
N THR A 77 26.95 11.84 26.64
CA THR A 77 27.43 13.24 26.64
C THR A 77 28.84 13.41 26.10
N ALA A 78 29.65 12.35 26.08
CA ALA A 78 31.03 12.38 25.61
C ALA A 78 31.15 12.15 24.09
N CYS A 79 30.47 11.15 23.55
CA CYS A 79 30.60 10.75 22.15
C CYS A 79 29.43 11.17 21.25
N GLY A 80 28.24 11.41 21.83
CA GLY A 80 27.01 11.77 21.12
C GLY A 80 26.20 10.57 20.59
N LYS A 81 26.66 9.34 20.81
CA LYS A 81 25.95 8.12 20.40
C LYS A 81 24.69 7.90 21.23
N LEU A 82 23.72 7.20 20.64
CA LEU A 82 22.44 6.85 21.25
C LEU A 82 22.45 5.40 21.70
N PHE A 83 21.72 5.10 22.77
CA PHE A 83 21.60 3.77 23.36
C PHE A 83 20.15 3.50 23.76
N SER A 84 19.74 2.23 23.69
CA SER A 84 18.40 1.79 24.12
C SER A 84 18.33 1.36 25.58
N ASP A 85 19.47 1.37 26.29
CA ASP A 85 19.60 0.95 27.67
C ASP A 85 20.40 1.95 28.52
N GLU A 86 20.13 1.96 29.82
CA GLU A 86 20.80 2.83 30.79
C GLU A 86 22.26 2.45 31.07
N ASP A 87 22.69 1.24 30.71
CA ASP A 87 24.07 0.78 30.87
C ASP A 87 24.96 1.17 29.68
N GLY A 88 24.38 1.67 28.58
CA GLY A 88 25.11 2.02 27.36
C GLY A 88 25.70 0.81 26.63
N LYS A 89 25.07 -0.36 26.72
CA LYS A 89 25.55 -1.61 26.10
C LYS A 89 25.05 -1.80 24.67
N THR A 90 23.89 -1.25 24.35
CA THR A 90 23.20 -1.43 23.08
C THR A 90 23.09 -0.10 22.37
N GLU A 91 24.06 0.16 21.49
CA GLU A 91 24.07 1.34 20.63
C GLU A 91 22.97 1.25 19.56
N ILE A 92 22.29 2.37 19.32
CA ILE A 92 21.24 2.51 18.31
C ILE A 92 21.56 3.70 17.40
N GLU A 93 21.18 3.62 16.13
CA GLU A 93 21.37 4.72 15.17
C GLU A 93 20.31 5.82 15.33
N ALA A 94 19.11 5.44 15.75
CA ALA A 94 18.00 6.34 16.02
C ALA A 94 17.07 5.75 17.11
N PRO A 95 16.31 6.59 17.84
CA PRO A 95 15.29 6.12 18.77
C PRO A 95 14.22 5.27 18.05
N ALA A 96 13.73 4.22 18.70
CA ALA A 96 12.69 3.38 18.12
C ALA A 96 11.36 4.16 18.04
N ALA A 97 10.78 4.22 16.84
CA ALA A 97 9.51 4.88 16.59
C ALA A 97 8.33 4.01 17.07
N ILE A 98 7.31 4.66 17.62
CA ILE A 98 6.04 4.05 18.00
C ILE A 98 4.99 4.57 17.02
N ALA A 99 4.34 3.68 16.29
CA ALA A 99 3.36 4.07 15.28
C ALA A 99 2.24 4.96 15.87
N ALA A 100 1.78 5.93 15.06
CA ALA A 100 0.61 6.74 15.40
C ALA A 100 -0.61 5.84 15.68
N LEU A 101 -1.44 6.24 16.63
CA LEU A 101 -2.58 5.45 17.11
C LEU A 101 -3.71 5.29 16.10
N GLY A 102 -3.69 6.11 15.04
CA GLY A 102 -4.81 6.27 14.12
C GLY A 102 -6.04 6.91 14.78
N HIS A 103 -7.07 7.16 13.97
CA HIS A 103 -8.33 7.70 14.45
C HIS A 103 -9.27 6.61 14.94
N ASP A 104 -9.88 6.86 16.09
CA ASP A 104 -10.90 6.02 16.72
C ASP A 104 -12.27 6.66 16.48
N TRP A 105 -12.80 6.45 15.28
CA TRP A 105 -13.97 7.16 14.80
C TRP A 105 -15.25 6.66 15.45
N ASN A 106 -16.04 7.60 15.99
CA ASN A 106 -17.41 7.32 16.41
C ASN A 106 -18.33 7.07 15.20
N ALA A 107 -19.56 6.64 15.48
CA ALA A 107 -20.60 6.51 14.48
C ALA A 107 -20.86 7.86 13.76
N TRP A 108 -21.23 7.77 12.48
CA TRP A 108 -21.69 8.93 11.71
C TRP A 108 -22.97 9.49 12.29
N VAL A 109 -23.04 10.82 12.38
CA VAL A 109 -24.22 11.57 12.83
C VAL A 109 -24.66 12.46 11.68
N THR A 110 -25.92 12.36 11.26
CA THR A 110 -26.49 13.29 10.28
C THR A 110 -26.57 14.69 10.88
N THR A 111 -25.80 15.61 10.33
CA THR A 111 -25.76 17.04 10.72
C THR A 111 -26.74 17.85 9.88
N ARG A 112 -27.03 17.40 8.66
CA ARG A 112 -28.06 17.96 7.79
C ARG A 112 -28.77 16.84 7.05
N GLU A 113 -30.08 16.76 7.18
CA GLU A 113 -30.87 15.81 6.38
C GLU A 113 -30.84 16.24 4.91
N PRO A 114 -30.69 15.29 3.97
CA PRO A 114 -30.89 15.57 2.55
C PRO A 114 -32.35 15.88 2.27
N THR A 115 -32.58 16.71 1.27
CA THR A 115 -33.90 16.99 0.68
C THR A 115 -33.90 16.59 -0.78
N ALA A 116 -35.03 16.64 -1.47
CA ALA A 116 -35.12 16.25 -2.87
C ALA A 116 -34.16 17.01 -3.82
N THR A 117 -33.84 18.27 -3.49
CA THR A 117 -32.99 19.14 -4.33
C THR A 117 -31.72 19.62 -3.65
N THR A 118 -31.53 19.32 -2.37
CA THR A 118 -30.37 19.79 -1.60
C THR A 118 -29.75 18.63 -0.83
N ASP A 119 -28.46 18.42 -1.03
CA ASP A 119 -27.69 17.41 -0.31
C ASP A 119 -27.75 17.59 1.21
N GLY A 120 -27.73 16.47 1.94
CA GLY A 120 -27.49 16.38 3.36
C GLY A 120 -26.01 16.28 3.70
N GLU A 121 -25.74 16.07 4.98
CA GLU A 121 -24.40 15.99 5.53
C GLU A 121 -24.39 15.07 6.75
N GLN A 122 -23.35 14.24 6.87
CA GLN A 122 -23.03 13.56 8.12
C GLN A 122 -21.63 13.90 8.57
N THR A 123 -21.45 13.99 9.88
CA THR A 123 -20.15 14.16 10.51
C THR A 123 -19.90 13.03 11.50
N ARG A 124 -18.67 12.54 11.56
CA ARG A 124 -18.18 11.69 12.65
C ARG A 124 -16.98 12.34 13.32
N THR A 125 -16.71 11.92 14.56
CA THR A 125 -15.67 12.51 15.39
C THR A 125 -14.81 11.43 16.00
N CYS A 126 -13.50 11.61 15.99
CA CYS A 126 -12.56 10.72 16.66
C CYS A 126 -12.71 10.86 18.18
N ALA A 127 -12.95 9.75 18.88
CA ALA A 127 -13.12 9.71 20.33
C ALA A 127 -11.86 10.11 21.10
N ARG A 128 -10.68 9.96 20.48
CA ARG A 128 -9.38 10.26 21.12
C ARG A 128 -8.95 11.72 20.96
N CYS A 129 -8.92 12.21 19.72
CA CYS A 129 -8.37 13.53 19.41
C CYS A 129 -9.41 14.60 19.05
N GLY A 130 -10.69 14.22 18.90
CA GLY A 130 -11.75 15.16 18.53
C GLY A 130 -11.71 15.62 17.07
N ALA A 131 -10.79 15.09 16.24
CA ALA A 131 -10.81 15.33 14.81
C ALA A 131 -12.18 14.95 14.24
N THR A 132 -12.66 15.69 13.25
CA THR A 132 -13.95 15.47 12.60
C THR A 132 -13.77 15.14 11.15
N GLU A 133 -14.61 14.26 10.65
CA GLU A 133 -14.71 13.92 9.23
C GLU A 133 -16.16 14.10 8.81
N THR A 134 -16.36 14.76 7.67
CA THR A 134 -17.69 15.07 7.14
C THR A 134 -17.84 14.44 5.76
N ARG A 135 -19.02 13.86 5.51
CA ARG A 135 -19.42 13.36 4.19
C ARG A 135 -20.77 13.94 3.79
N VAL A 136 -20.93 14.15 2.48
CA VAL A 136 -22.18 14.62 1.89
C VAL A 136 -23.13 13.44 1.73
N LEU A 137 -24.42 13.65 2.01
CA LEU A 137 -25.50 12.73 1.64
C LEU A 137 -26.20 13.33 0.43
N ALA A 138 -26.27 12.60 -0.69
CA ALA A 138 -26.92 13.14 -1.88
C ALA A 138 -28.39 13.51 -1.61
N ALA A 139 -28.86 14.55 -2.31
CA ALA A 139 -30.27 14.91 -2.39
C ALA A 139 -31.13 13.68 -2.76
N THR A 140 -32.34 13.58 -2.21
CA THR A 140 -33.18 12.38 -2.35
C THR A 140 -33.84 12.24 -3.73
N GLY A 141 -33.78 13.27 -4.58
CA GLY A 141 -34.52 13.34 -5.85
C GLY A 141 -35.98 13.74 -5.66
N ASP A 142 -36.54 14.46 -6.64
CA ASP A 142 -37.99 14.68 -6.78
C ASP A 142 -38.54 13.57 -7.68
N ASP A 143 -39.27 12.62 -7.11
CA ASP A 143 -40.05 11.62 -7.85
C ASP A 143 -41.33 12.28 -8.39
N ASP A 144 -41.18 13.16 -9.39
CA ASP A 144 -42.33 13.58 -10.21
C ASP A 144 -42.41 12.64 -11.42
N ASP A 145 -43.11 11.52 -11.19
CA ASP A 145 -43.67 10.65 -12.23
C ASP A 145 -44.62 11.46 -13.12
N ASP A 146 -44.19 11.75 -14.36
CA ASP A 146 -45.12 12.00 -15.46
C ASP A 146 -44.61 11.26 -16.71
N ASP A 147 -45.50 10.42 -17.20
CA ASP A 147 -45.30 9.34 -18.16
C ASP A 147 -45.04 9.82 -19.61
N ASP A 148 -44.57 8.88 -20.43
CA ASP A 148 -44.60 8.84 -21.90
C ASP A 148 -43.50 9.58 -22.69
N ASP A 149 -42.52 8.83 -23.20
CA ASP A 149 -42.30 8.57 -24.65
C ASP A 149 -40.84 8.15 -24.94
N ILE A 150 -40.70 6.99 -25.61
CA ILE A 150 -39.43 6.38 -25.99
C ILE A 150 -38.93 7.00 -27.30
N GLY A 151 -37.82 7.73 -27.22
CA GLY A 151 -37.12 8.32 -28.37
C GLY A 151 -35.61 8.43 -28.17
N GLY A 152 -34.94 7.31 -27.92
CA GLY A 152 -33.50 7.23 -27.61
C GLY A 152 -32.58 7.61 -28.77
N GLY A 153 -31.89 8.73 -28.62
CA GLY A 153 -30.81 9.16 -29.51
C GLY A 153 -30.22 10.50 -29.10
N THR A 154 -29.38 10.52 -28.07
CA THR A 154 -28.53 11.68 -27.75
C THR A 154 -27.11 11.25 -27.37
N ALA A 155 -26.16 12.08 -27.81
CA ALA A 155 -24.70 11.96 -27.75
C ALA A 155 -24.12 11.50 -26.40
N PRO A 156 -22.90 10.92 -26.38
CA PRO A 156 -22.27 10.44 -25.17
C PRO A 156 -22.15 11.56 -24.12
N ILE A 157 -22.60 11.24 -22.91
CA ILE A 157 -22.41 12.07 -21.73
C ILE A 157 -20.90 12.15 -21.48
N VAL A 158 -20.33 13.34 -21.62
CA VAL A 158 -18.99 13.63 -21.10
C VAL A 158 -19.15 14.03 -19.65
N ILE A 159 -18.99 13.07 -18.75
CA ILE A 159 -18.90 13.31 -17.31
C ILE A 159 -17.50 13.86 -17.01
N ARG A 160 -17.42 14.97 -16.28
CA ARG A 160 -16.17 15.48 -15.70
C ARG A 160 -16.26 15.27 -14.20
N ASP A 161 -15.58 14.25 -13.68
CA ASP A 161 -15.45 13.99 -12.26
C ASP A 161 -13.96 13.72 -11.92
N PRO A 162 -13.26 14.68 -11.28
CA PRO A 162 -11.81 14.64 -11.09
C PRO A 162 -11.28 13.55 -10.14
N ASP A 163 -12.13 12.75 -9.49
CA ASP A 163 -11.69 11.79 -8.47
C ASP A 163 -11.81 10.30 -8.80
N VAL A 164 -12.09 9.90 -10.05
CA VAL A 164 -12.16 8.46 -10.43
C VAL A 164 -11.54 8.14 -11.80
N PRO A 165 -10.73 7.07 -11.93
CA PRO A 165 -10.17 6.61 -13.20
C PRO A 165 -11.22 6.25 -14.26
N LEU A 166 -11.08 6.82 -15.46
CA LEU A 166 -11.85 6.41 -16.65
C LEU A 166 -11.53 4.96 -17.06
N SER A 167 -12.58 4.20 -17.36
CA SER A 167 -12.49 2.81 -17.83
C SER A 167 -11.73 2.70 -19.15
N GLY A 168 -10.57 2.02 -19.14
CA GLY A 168 -9.84 1.64 -20.35
C GLY A 168 -10.54 0.55 -21.18
N PRO A 169 -10.12 0.34 -22.44
CA PRO A 169 -10.81 -0.53 -23.38
C PRO A 169 -10.72 -2.01 -22.98
N THR A 170 -11.87 -2.69 -23.04
CA THR A 170 -12.08 -4.08 -22.66
C THR A 170 -11.52 -5.04 -23.71
N THR A 171 -10.43 -5.74 -23.37
CA THR A 171 -10.07 -7.00 -24.00
C THR A 171 -10.01 -8.09 -22.95
N LYS A 172 -10.65 -9.21 -23.28
CA LYS A 172 -10.92 -10.39 -22.47
C LYS A 172 -9.66 -11.07 -21.94
N VAL A 173 -9.40 -11.11 -20.62
CA VAL A 173 -8.26 -11.93 -20.12
C VAL A 173 -8.36 -12.40 -18.67
N SER A 174 -8.83 -13.63 -18.48
CA SER A 174 -8.49 -14.43 -17.29
C SER A 174 -7.09 -15.04 -17.46
N GLY A 175 -6.16 -14.68 -16.57
CA GLY A 175 -4.75 -15.08 -16.61
C GLY A 175 -4.14 -15.28 -15.23
N LEU A 176 -4.94 -15.78 -14.28
CA LEU A 176 -4.49 -16.15 -12.94
C LEU A 176 -3.72 -17.47 -12.98
N ASN A 177 -2.65 -17.55 -12.20
CA ASN A 177 -1.91 -18.79 -11.99
C ASN A 177 -2.62 -19.64 -10.93
N THR A 178 -3.29 -20.69 -11.38
CA THR A 178 -3.99 -21.66 -10.51
C THR A 178 -3.23 -22.99 -10.37
N VAL A 179 -2.07 -23.12 -11.02
CA VAL A 179 -1.29 -24.37 -11.06
C VAL A 179 -0.11 -24.29 -10.10
N ASP A 180 0.65 -23.20 -10.15
CA ASP A 180 1.79 -23.00 -9.26
C ASP A 180 1.40 -22.07 -8.12
N HIS A 181 1.46 -22.58 -6.89
CA HIS A 181 1.23 -21.79 -5.68
C HIS A 181 2.46 -20.92 -5.36
N MET A 182 2.72 -19.91 -6.19
CA MET A 182 3.82 -18.95 -6.00
C MET A 182 3.53 -18.00 -4.83
N ALA A 183 4.58 -17.60 -4.11
CA ALA A 183 4.46 -16.58 -3.07
C ALA A 183 4.03 -15.23 -3.70
N TYR A 184 2.87 -14.72 -3.30
CA TYR A 184 2.34 -13.44 -3.78
C TYR A 184 2.43 -12.31 -2.74
N VAL A 185 2.70 -12.65 -1.47
CA VAL A 185 3.09 -11.69 -0.42
C VAL A 185 4.57 -11.84 -0.14
N ILE A 186 5.29 -10.72 -0.16
CA ILE A 186 6.69 -10.63 0.23
C ILE A 186 6.73 -9.58 1.34
N GLY A 187 7.33 -9.93 2.48
CA GLY A 187 7.49 -9.01 3.61
C GLY A 187 8.39 -7.83 3.27
N PHE A 188 8.48 -6.89 4.20
CA PHE A 188 9.32 -5.70 4.11
C PHE A 188 10.79 -6.05 4.35
N GLU A 189 11.69 -5.13 4.02
CA GLU A 189 13.14 -5.30 4.21
C GLU A 189 13.53 -5.54 5.68
N ASP A 190 12.71 -5.05 6.62
CA ASP A 190 12.85 -5.27 8.07
C ASP A 190 12.44 -6.69 8.52
N GLY A 191 12.02 -7.57 7.59
CA GLY A 191 11.61 -8.94 7.86
C GLY A 191 10.17 -9.08 8.36
N THR A 192 9.40 -7.99 8.46
CA THR A 192 7.99 -8.02 8.85
C THR A 192 7.07 -8.27 7.67
N VAL A 193 5.85 -8.76 7.92
CA VAL A 193 4.79 -8.86 6.89
C VAL A 193 3.57 -7.99 7.20
N ARG A 194 3.51 -7.44 8.43
CA ARG A 194 2.47 -6.50 8.92
C ARG A 194 1.03 -6.97 8.61
N PRO A 195 0.62 -8.14 9.11
CA PRO A 195 -0.62 -8.80 8.69
C PRO A 195 -1.91 -8.06 9.06
N ASP A 196 -1.88 -7.19 10.07
CA ASP A 196 -3.04 -6.43 10.54
C ASP A 196 -3.15 -5.04 9.90
N ASN A 197 -2.18 -4.65 9.06
CA ASN A 197 -2.22 -3.37 8.36
C ASN A 197 -3.27 -3.39 7.24
N LEU A 198 -3.92 -2.24 7.01
CA LEU A 198 -4.68 -2.04 5.78
C LEU A 198 -3.74 -2.11 4.58
N ILE A 199 -4.22 -2.75 3.51
CA ILE A 199 -3.44 -2.93 2.29
C ILE A 199 -3.57 -1.71 1.37
N SER A 200 -2.42 -1.18 0.95
CA SER A 200 -2.32 -0.06 0.01
C SER A 200 -2.62 -0.47 -1.44
N ARG A 201 -2.90 0.51 -2.29
CA ARG A 201 -3.07 0.33 -3.74
C ARG A 201 -1.82 -0.27 -4.40
N ALA A 202 -0.62 0.14 -3.98
CA ALA A 202 0.64 -0.41 -4.47
C ALA A 202 0.83 -1.88 -4.05
N GLU A 203 0.58 -2.21 -2.78
CA GLU A 203 0.69 -3.59 -2.30
C GLU A 203 -0.31 -4.50 -3.02
N THR A 204 -1.56 -4.06 -3.15
CA THR A 204 -2.61 -4.77 -3.90
C THR A 204 -2.17 -5.04 -5.34
N ALA A 205 -1.66 -4.02 -6.04
CA ALA A 205 -1.16 -4.17 -7.40
C ALA A 205 -0.02 -5.20 -7.48
N THR A 206 0.93 -5.17 -6.54
CA THR A 206 2.05 -6.13 -6.57
C THR A 206 1.62 -7.56 -6.25
N MET A 207 0.69 -7.75 -5.32
CA MET A 207 0.11 -9.06 -5.02
C MET A 207 -0.62 -9.62 -6.25
N LEU A 208 -1.47 -8.80 -6.89
CA LEU A 208 -2.19 -9.22 -8.09
C LEU A 208 -1.24 -9.55 -9.23
N TYR A 209 -0.22 -8.73 -9.49
CA TYR A 209 0.76 -8.98 -10.55
C TYR A 209 1.50 -10.32 -10.34
N ARG A 210 1.82 -10.68 -9.10
CA ARG A 210 2.44 -11.98 -8.76
C ARG A 210 1.49 -13.17 -8.97
N LEU A 211 0.19 -12.96 -8.80
CA LEU A 211 -0.84 -13.97 -9.02
C LEU A 211 -1.13 -14.26 -10.50
N LEU A 212 -0.68 -13.42 -11.44
CA LEU A 212 -0.82 -13.69 -12.87
C LEU A 212 0.09 -14.84 -13.32
N THR A 213 -0.27 -15.54 -14.40
CA THR A 213 0.64 -16.53 -15.02
C THR A 213 1.88 -15.82 -15.59
N PRO A 214 3.02 -16.53 -15.73
CA PRO A 214 4.20 -15.99 -16.40
C PRO A 214 3.88 -15.44 -17.80
N GLU A 215 3.11 -16.18 -18.60
CA GLU A 215 2.73 -15.78 -19.95
C GLU A 215 1.93 -14.48 -19.93
N ARG A 216 1.02 -14.35 -18.95
CA ARG A 216 0.20 -13.14 -18.82
C ARG A 216 1.06 -11.95 -18.39
N ARG A 217 1.97 -12.12 -17.44
CA ARG A 217 2.90 -11.05 -17.02
C ARG A 217 3.75 -10.57 -18.18
N ASP A 218 4.25 -11.47 -19.02
CA ASP A 218 5.07 -11.13 -20.18
C ASP A 218 4.27 -10.35 -21.23
N GLN A 219 3.01 -10.73 -21.48
CA GLN A 219 2.13 -10.04 -22.42
C GLN A 219 1.83 -8.58 -22.02
N ILE A 220 1.62 -8.33 -20.72
CA ILE A 220 1.24 -7.01 -20.21
C ILE A 220 2.42 -6.22 -19.67
N PHE A 221 3.64 -6.75 -19.74
CA PHE A 221 4.82 -6.10 -19.16
C PHE A 221 5.06 -4.71 -19.76
N THR A 222 5.22 -3.73 -18.89
CA THR A 222 5.73 -2.40 -19.24
C THR A 222 6.43 -1.78 -18.02
N ALA A 223 7.37 -0.88 -18.27
CA ALA A 223 8.14 -0.17 -17.25
C ALA A 223 7.59 1.24 -16.94
N SER A 224 6.52 1.67 -17.62
CA SER A 224 5.90 2.97 -17.36
C SER A 224 4.42 2.96 -17.73
N ALA A 225 3.63 3.65 -16.92
CA ALA A 225 2.21 3.96 -17.15
C ALA A 225 1.89 5.46 -17.09
N GLY A 226 2.90 6.33 -16.94
CA GLY A 226 2.72 7.78 -17.02
C GLY A 226 2.14 8.46 -15.77
N PHE A 227 2.01 7.76 -14.64
CA PHE A 227 1.59 8.38 -13.38
C PHE A 227 2.68 9.30 -12.81
N THR A 228 2.27 10.46 -12.32
CA THR A 228 3.18 11.50 -11.80
C THR A 228 3.82 11.11 -10.46
N ASP A 229 3.20 10.19 -9.72
CA ASP A 229 3.59 9.69 -8.40
C ASP A 229 4.15 8.25 -8.44
N VAL A 230 4.44 7.71 -9.63
CA VAL A 230 5.05 6.38 -9.79
C VAL A 230 6.32 6.45 -10.64
N THR A 231 7.47 6.67 -9.99
CA THR A 231 8.77 6.72 -10.67
C THR A 231 9.36 5.32 -10.92
N PRO A 232 10.31 5.17 -11.88
CA PRO A 232 10.90 3.87 -12.23
C PRO A 232 11.66 3.16 -11.10
N GLU A 233 12.11 3.90 -10.09
CA GLU A 233 12.91 3.39 -8.95
C GLU A 233 12.05 2.72 -7.87
N LEU A 234 10.73 2.98 -7.88
CA LEU A 234 9.82 2.45 -6.88
C LEU A 234 9.59 0.95 -7.08
N TRP A 235 9.61 0.20 -5.98
CA TRP A 235 9.49 -1.26 -5.99
C TRP A 235 8.21 -1.78 -6.66
N TYR A 236 7.13 -1.00 -6.61
CA TYR A 236 5.83 -1.32 -7.23
C TYR A 236 5.68 -0.85 -8.68
N ASN A 237 6.62 -0.06 -9.23
CA ASN A 237 6.47 0.59 -10.54
C ASN A 237 6.08 -0.39 -11.64
N LYS A 238 6.85 -1.48 -11.81
CA LYS A 238 6.62 -2.45 -12.89
C LYS A 238 5.27 -3.16 -12.76
N ALA A 239 4.87 -3.47 -11.53
CA ALA A 239 3.57 -4.11 -11.27
C ALA A 239 2.43 -3.15 -11.61
N VAL A 240 2.49 -1.92 -11.11
CA VAL A 240 1.49 -0.88 -11.38
C VAL A 240 1.40 -0.61 -12.89
N ALA A 241 2.53 -0.42 -13.54
CA ALA A 241 2.58 -0.12 -14.97
C ALA A 241 2.03 -1.27 -15.82
N SER A 242 2.43 -2.50 -15.50
CA SER A 242 2.01 -3.69 -16.24
C SER A 242 0.52 -3.99 -16.06
N LEU A 243 0.00 -3.87 -14.83
CA LEU A 243 -1.44 -4.05 -14.57
C LEU A 243 -2.29 -2.94 -15.20
N THR A 244 -1.76 -1.72 -15.30
CA THR A 244 -2.42 -0.62 -16.03
C THR A 244 -2.48 -0.93 -17.52
N ARG A 245 -1.36 -1.35 -18.12
CA ARG A 245 -1.34 -1.82 -19.52
C ARG A 245 -2.28 -3.00 -19.77
N GLY A 246 -2.42 -3.88 -18.79
CA GLY A 246 -3.32 -5.02 -18.81
C GLY A 246 -4.81 -4.68 -18.62
N GLY A 247 -5.14 -3.43 -18.26
CA GLY A 247 -6.51 -2.99 -17.99
C GLY A 247 -7.08 -3.46 -16.65
N TYR A 248 -6.25 -3.95 -15.73
CA TYR A 248 -6.68 -4.49 -14.44
C TYR A 248 -6.86 -3.40 -13.37
N ILE A 249 -5.99 -2.39 -13.40
CA ILE A 249 -6.01 -1.24 -12.49
C ILE A 249 -5.85 0.05 -13.31
N ASN A 250 -6.30 1.18 -12.77
CA ASN A 250 -6.12 2.50 -13.36
C ASN A 250 -5.74 3.50 -12.26
N GLY A 251 -5.20 4.66 -12.68
CA GLY A 251 -4.96 5.82 -11.81
C GLY A 251 -5.97 6.95 -12.05
N TYR A 252 -5.92 7.97 -11.23
CA TYR A 252 -6.91 9.04 -11.13
C TYR A 252 -6.79 10.04 -12.29
N GLU A 253 -7.83 10.87 -12.49
CA GLU A 253 -7.87 11.86 -13.58
C GLU A 253 -6.75 12.91 -13.48
N ASP A 254 -6.29 13.18 -12.25
CA ASP A 254 -5.15 14.06 -11.96
C ASP A 254 -3.78 13.50 -12.41
N GLY A 255 -3.77 12.28 -12.96
CA GLY A 255 -2.56 11.61 -13.43
C GLY A 255 -1.76 10.94 -12.29
N THR A 256 -2.36 10.74 -11.12
CA THR A 256 -1.75 10.01 -10.00
C THR A 256 -2.25 8.56 -9.92
N PHE A 257 -1.52 7.71 -9.21
CA PHE A 257 -1.95 6.35 -8.86
C PHE A 257 -2.36 6.24 -7.38
N ARG A 258 -1.89 7.16 -6.52
CA ARG A 258 -2.05 7.20 -5.06
C ARG A 258 -1.59 5.88 -4.40
N PRO A 259 -0.30 5.50 -4.54
CA PRO A 259 0.21 4.17 -4.19
C PRO A 259 0.03 3.78 -2.73
N ASP A 260 0.16 4.73 -1.80
CA ASP A 260 0.09 4.48 -0.35
C ASP A 260 -1.34 4.54 0.22
N GLN A 261 -2.32 4.93 -0.59
CA GLN A 261 -3.72 4.96 -0.18
C GLN A 261 -4.25 3.53 -0.04
N ALA A 262 -4.95 3.25 1.07
CA ALA A 262 -5.64 1.98 1.26
C ALA A 262 -6.77 1.79 0.24
N ILE A 263 -6.97 0.57 -0.24
CA ILE A 263 -8.11 0.28 -1.14
C ILE A 263 -9.42 0.16 -0.37
N SER A 264 -10.50 0.63 -0.99
CA SER A 264 -11.87 0.39 -0.56
C SER A 264 -12.38 -0.99 -1.00
N ARG A 265 -13.48 -1.47 -0.39
CA ARG A 265 -14.18 -2.68 -0.85
C ARG A 265 -14.65 -2.56 -2.30
N ALA A 266 -15.08 -1.36 -2.72
CA ALA A 266 -15.50 -1.07 -4.09
C ALA A 266 -14.35 -1.25 -5.09
N GLU A 267 -13.16 -0.74 -4.79
CA GLU A 267 -11.97 -0.94 -5.60
C GLU A 267 -11.56 -2.40 -5.65
N ALA A 268 -11.63 -3.11 -4.52
CA ALA A 268 -11.34 -4.55 -4.49
C ALA A 268 -12.29 -5.34 -5.41
N MET A 269 -13.60 -5.07 -5.35
CA MET A 269 -14.59 -5.72 -6.23
C MET A 269 -14.32 -5.42 -7.70
N ALA A 270 -14.03 -4.17 -8.05
CA ALA A 270 -13.73 -3.79 -9.43
C ALA A 270 -12.46 -4.47 -9.98
N ILE A 271 -11.42 -4.62 -9.15
CA ILE A 271 -10.21 -5.36 -9.51
C ILE A 271 -10.54 -6.84 -9.74
N LEU A 272 -11.27 -7.47 -8.82
CA LEU A 272 -11.63 -8.88 -8.92
C LEU A 272 -12.50 -9.16 -10.14
N ASN A 273 -13.50 -8.33 -10.40
CA ASN A 273 -14.36 -8.46 -11.57
C ASN A 273 -13.55 -8.37 -12.87
N ARG A 274 -12.58 -7.44 -12.97
CA ARG A 274 -11.69 -7.36 -14.15
C ARG A 274 -10.80 -8.58 -14.31
N VAL A 275 -10.24 -9.09 -13.22
CA VAL A 275 -9.33 -10.23 -13.24
C VAL A 275 -10.06 -11.52 -13.60
N LEU A 276 -11.29 -11.65 -13.14
CA LEU A 276 -12.17 -12.79 -13.41
C LEU A 276 -12.97 -12.63 -14.70
N ASP A 277 -12.78 -11.53 -15.43
CA ASP A 277 -13.51 -11.21 -16.67
C ASP A 277 -15.04 -11.13 -16.49
N ARG A 278 -15.47 -10.64 -15.33
CA ARG A 278 -16.86 -10.46 -14.93
C ARG A 278 -17.31 -9.03 -15.16
N GLY A 279 -18.52 -8.82 -15.64
CA GLY A 279 -19.12 -7.50 -15.61
C GLY A 279 -20.43 -7.36 -16.34
N VAL A 280 -21.34 -6.62 -15.72
CA VAL A 280 -22.67 -6.32 -16.23
C VAL A 280 -22.74 -4.89 -16.77
N GLU A 281 -23.34 -4.73 -17.96
CA GLU A 281 -23.75 -3.43 -18.49
C GLU A 281 -25.27 -3.37 -18.52
N GLY A 282 -25.83 -2.42 -17.76
CA GLY A 282 -27.27 -2.30 -17.54
C GLY A 282 -27.77 -3.13 -16.35
N GLU A 283 -28.98 -2.82 -15.87
CA GLU A 283 -29.56 -3.61 -14.77
C GLU A 283 -29.91 -5.01 -15.28
N PRO A 284 -29.41 -6.07 -14.61
CA PRO A 284 -29.78 -7.42 -14.98
C PRO A 284 -31.28 -7.61 -14.73
N ALA A 285 -32.01 -8.00 -15.78
CA ALA A 285 -33.44 -8.29 -15.73
C ALA A 285 -33.69 -9.66 -15.03
N LEU A 286 -33.23 -9.79 -13.80
CA LEU A 286 -33.41 -10.96 -12.96
C LEU A 286 -34.17 -10.57 -11.69
N GLU A 287 -35.26 -11.27 -11.41
CA GLU A 287 -36.03 -11.07 -10.18
C GLU A 287 -35.22 -11.52 -8.95
N GLY A 288 -35.31 -10.73 -7.88
CA GLY A 288 -34.71 -11.08 -6.60
C GLY A 288 -33.18 -10.99 -6.57
N ILE A 289 -32.58 -10.08 -7.35
CA ILE A 289 -31.18 -9.70 -7.14
C ILE A 289 -31.02 -9.00 -5.79
N ARG A 290 -29.86 -9.24 -5.15
CA ARG A 290 -29.43 -8.51 -3.97
C ARG A 290 -29.04 -7.09 -4.39
N THR A 291 -29.64 -6.13 -3.72
CA THR A 291 -29.31 -4.71 -3.79
C THR A 291 -28.97 -4.21 -2.39
N PHE A 292 -28.25 -3.09 -2.31
CA PHE A 292 -27.81 -2.53 -1.04
C PHE A 292 -28.16 -1.03 -1.00
N PRO A 293 -28.75 -0.54 0.10
CA PRO A 293 -29.13 0.87 0.21
C PRO A 293 -27.95 1.86 0.09
N ASP A 294 -26.73 1.42 0.41
CA ASP A 294 -25.49 2.19 0.30
C ASP A 294 -24.75 1.98 -1.04
N ASN A 295 -25.33 1.20 -1.95
CA ASN A 295 -24.87 1.03 -3.33
C ASN A 295 -25.79 1.81 -4.27
N VAL A 296 -25.60 3.14 -4.35
CA VAL A 296 -26.46 4.01 -5.18
C VAL A 296 -26.04 3.96 -6.64
N LYS A 297 -27.04 4.05 -7.54
CA LYS A 297 -26.90 3.76 -8.99
C LYS A 297 -25.89 4.65 -9.72
N ASP A 298 -25.75 5.89 -9.26
CA ASP A 298 -24.86 6.87 -9.87
C ASP A 298 -23.39 6.71 -9.45
N MET A 299 -23.09 5.80 -8.51
CA MET A 299 -21.71 5.52 -8.14
C MET A 299 -21.03 4.68 -9.22
N TRP A 300 -19.77 5.00 -9.50
CA TRP A 300 -18.95 4.27 -10.47
C TRP A 300 -18.87 2.76 -10.19
N TYR A 301 -19.00 2.37 -8.92
CA TYR A 301 -18.91 0.98 -8.47
C TYR A 301 -20.26 0.27 -8.43
N TYR A 302 -21.37 0.92 -8.80
CA TYR A 302 -22.71 0.35 -8.66
C TYR A 302 -22.80 -1.06 -9.26
N PHE A 303 -22.40 -1.18 -10.53
CA PHE A 303 -22.41 -2.46 -11.23
C PHE A 303 -21.34 -3.43 -10.74
N GLU A 304 -20.22 -2.93 -10.20
CA GLU A 304 -19.18 -3.78 -9.63
C GLU A 304 -19.66 -4.48 -8.34
N VAL A 305 -20.44 -3.76 -7.51
CA VAL A 305 -21.09 -4.31 -6.31
C VAL A 305 -22.18 -5.31 -6.68
N ILE A 306 -23.02 -4.97 -7.67
CA ILE A 306 -24.10 -5.86 -8.13
C ILE A 306 -23.51 -7.17 -8.67
N GLU A 307 -22.50 -7.11 -9.53
CA GLU A 307 -21.77 -8.27 -10.08
C GLU A 307 -21.11 -9.12 -8.99
N ALA A 308 -20.49 -8.50 -8.00
CA ALA A 308 -19.81 -9.25 -6.93
C ALA A 308 -20.77 -9.92 -5.94
N SER A 309 -22.02 -9.47 -5.84
CA SER A 309 -22.95 -9.85 -4.76
C SER A 309 -24.04 -10.83 -5.18
N ASN A 310 -24.13 -11.13 -6.47
CA ASN A 310 -25.21 -11.94 -7.04
C ASN A 310 -24.63 -13.12 -7.82
N ASP A 311 -25.12 -14.31 -7.53
CA ASP A 311 -24.82 -15.51 -8.33
C ASP A 311 -25.73 -15.53 -9.57
N HIS A 312 -25.13 -15.72 -10.75
CA HIS A 312 -25.85 -15.79 -12.01
C HIS A 312 -25.08 -16.63 -13.02
N GLY A 313 -25.82 -17.24 -13.96
CA GLY A 313 -25.21 -17.64 -15.23
C GLY A 313 -24.99 -16.40 -16.09
N HIS A 314 -24.11 -16.46 -17.09
CA HIS A 314 -23.89 -15.34 -18.01
C HIS A 314 -23.77 -15.81 -19.46
N LYS A 315 -24.13 -14.91 -20.39
CA LYS A 315 -23.81 -15.00 -21.81
C LYS A 315 -23.17 -13.68 -22.23
N GLY A 316 -22.23 -13.75 -23.18
CA GLY A 316 -21.49 -12.57 -23.62
C GLY A 316 -20.09 -12.50 -23.00
N GLN A 317 -19.52 -11.29 -22.98
CA GLN A 317 -18.20 -11.01 -22.41
C GLN A 317 -18.25 -9.61 -21.79
N ARG A 318 -17.46 -9.39 -20.75
CA ARG A 318 -17.29 -8.07 -20.12
C ARG A 318 -17.00 -7.00 -21.19
N PRO A 319 -17.60 -5.80 -21.07
CA PRO A 319 -18.49 -5.35 -20.01
C PRO A 319 -19.97 -5.70 -20.27
N ASN A 320 -20.28 -6.34 -21.40
CA ASN A 320 -21.64 -6.57 -21.90
C ASN A 320 -22.15 -7.98 -21.57
N GLU A 321 -21.95 -8.46 -20.35
CA GLU A 321 -22.52 -9.76 -19.97
C GLU A 321 -24.02 -9.63 -19.73
N THR A 322 -24.81 -10.47 -20.40
CA THR A 322 -26.21 -10.63 -20.10
C THR A 322 -26.37 -11.73 -19.08
N TRP A 323 -26.89 -11.41 -17.90
CA TRP A 323 -27.17 -12.41 -16.88
C TRP A 323 -28.30 -13.32 -17.34
N VAL A 324 -28.10 -14.63 -17.20
CA VAL A 324 -29.11 -15.66 -17.43
C VAL A 324 -29.43 -16.36 -16.12
N ALA A 325 -30.60 -17.01 -16.07
CA ALA A 325 -31.19 -17.60 -14.87
C ALA A 325 -30.15 -18.29 -13.95
N LYS A 326 -30.34 -18.15 -12.64
CA LYS A 326 -29.49 -18.71 -11.58
C LYS A 326 -29.20 -20.19 -11.84
N ASP A 327 -28.02 -20.49 -12.36
CA ASP A 327 -27.55 -21.87 -12.43
C ASP A 327 -26.99 -22.24 -11.05
N PHE A 328 -27.88 -22.69 -10.16
CA PHE A 328 -27.54 -23.23 -8.84
C PHE A 328 -26.84 -24.60 -8.95
N SER A 329 -25.84 -24.74 -9.81
CA SER A 329 -25.16 -26.02 -10.01
C SER A 329 -24.32 -26.49 -8.81
N THR A 330 -24.17 -25.67 -7.76
CA THR A 330 -23.34 -26.01 -6.60
C THR A 330 -24.13 -26.38 -5.33
N GLY A 331 -25.44 -26.11 -5.26
CA GLY A 331 -26.23 -26.34 -4.04
C GLY A 331 -25.73 -25.56 -2.80
N TYR A 332 -24.88 -24.55 -3.01
CA TYR A 332 -24.29 -23.74 -1.95
C TYR A 332 -25.17 -22.52 -1.69
N ASP A 333 -25.79 -22.50 -0.51
CA ASP A 333 -26.59 -21.36 -0.06
C ASP A 333 -25.70 -20.40 0.74
N ILE A 334 -25.14 -19.40 0.07
CA ILE A 334 -24.29 -18.38 0.70
C ILE A 334 -25.02 -17.62 1.82
N ASP A 335 -26.36 -17.48 1.75
CA ASP A 335 -27.14 -16.85 2.81
C ASP A 335 -27.23 -17.73 4.07
N TYR A 336 -27.17 -19.05 3.92
CA TYR A 336 -27.17 -19.99 5.04
C TYR A 336 -25.77 -20.19 5.66
N TYR A 337 -24.71 -20.19 4.86
CA TYR A 337 -23.36 -20.54 5.32
C TYR A 337 -22.43 -19.35 5.63
N GLU A 338 -22.63 -18.18 5.02
CA GLU A 338 -21.63 -17.10 5.04
C GLU A 338 -22.16 -15.73 5.49
N ARG A 339 -23.41 -15.66 6.00
CA ARG A 339 -23.87 -14.41 6.64
C ARG A 339 -23.03 -14.12 7.89
N PRO A 340 -22.41 -12.93 7.99
CA PRO A 340 -21.62 -12.52 9.16
C PRO A 340 -22.39 -12.54 10.48
#